data_AF-A0AAD3D706-F1
#
_entry.id   AF-A0AAD3D706-F1
#
_cell.length_a   1.000
_cell.length_b   1.000
_cell.length_c   1.000
_cell.angle_alpha   90.00
_cell.angle_beta   90.00
_cell.angle_gamma   90.00
#
_symmetry.space_group_name_H-M   'P 1'
#
loop_
_entity.id
_entity.type
_entity.pdbx_description
1 polymer ?
#
loop_
_entity_poly.entity_id
_entity_poly.type
_entity_poly.pdbx_seq_one_letter_code
_entity_poly.pdbx_strand_id
1 'polypeptide(L)'
;MNEEASVEEKEVNPILPQSQESVREIENMKEQDAKHKVGYLWKLHFFVGFLTLCFGIMCNGGRKYIAVDHSKYESRQCDKLFVNVYSTSADEEGALICCRDDNTNSFSEIMTYEGFLCNKKLKSMPLAKALTRYPDSWLLPLIPLALRMVIIFFGKLLNRPHPHPHDLWTSTKRLLFLCSIFMVRGWGLYVFLNMVEDIVLSSNILSSPTREAVMETTNLDSCWFSPLFKSWQRKFSEEGDKCYGVEFDFSDHVVLFFSHSYPTMIFEAMFCFLVPFIPKERNHLNTSPYIKQPGGFHRVLEYFLETVLPIGLLLMFLYLNMLTLLAVHSTVAYYHSIGEVVVGYIISLFIQIPVGFIIYADGKWKNIRSLVGYPKDRDHHLD
;
A
#
# COMPACT_ATOMS: atom_id res chain seq x y z
N MET A 1 -62.42 -63.55 8.56
CA MET A 1 -61.38 -62.83 9.34
C MET A 1 -60.53 -62.05 8.35
N ASN A 2 -60.89 -60.80 8.11
CA ASN A 2 -60.05 -59.82 7.42
C ASN A 2 -60.13 -58.56 8.30
N GLU A 3 -59.07 -58.31 9.07
CA GLU A 3 -58.89 -57.06 9.80
C GLU A 3 -58.34 -56.03 8.80
N GLU A 4 -59.18 -55.09 8.39
CA GLU A 4 -58.76 -53.88 7.70
C GLU A 4 -58.19 -52.91 8.74
N ALA A 5 -56.87 -52.78 8.77
CA ALA A 5 -56.17 -51.77 9.57
C ALA A 5 -56.30 -50.40 8.88
N SER A 6 -57.11 -49.52 9.46
CA SER A 6 -57.20 -48.11 9.07
C SER A 6 -55.92 -47.37 9.49
N VAL A 7 -55.07 -47.05 8.50
CA VAL A 7 -53.90 -46.18 8.71
C VAL A 7 -54.40 -44.74 8.81
N GLU A 8 -54.32 -44.20 10.02
CA GLU A 8 -54.63 -42.81 10.34
C GLU A 8 -53.52 -41.91 9.76
N GLU A 9 -53.86 -41.20 8.69
CA GLU A 9 -52.97 -40.27 7.99
C GLU A 9 -52.76 -39.04 8.88
N LYS A 10 -51.69 -39.05 9.69
CA LYS A 10 -51.27 -37.87 10.47
C LYS A 10 -50.87 -36.76 9.50
N GLU A 11 -51.69 -35.73 9.45
CA GLU A 11 -51.45 -34.47 8.76
C GLU A 11 -50.13 -33.86 9.28
N VAL A 12 -49.05 -34.08 8.54
CA VAL A 12 -47.74 -33.51 8.83
C VAL A 12 -47.82 -32.02 8.50
N ASN A 13 -48.05 -31.21 9.54
CA ASN A 13 -47.97 -29.76 9.42
C ASN A 13 -46.62 -29.40 8.76
N PRO A 14 -46.62 -28.69 7.62
CA PRO A 14 -45.38 -28.26 7.00
C PRO A 14 -44.68 -27.30 7.95
N ILE A 15 -43.54 -27.73 8.47
CA ILE A 15 -42.64 -26.89 9.26
C ILE A 15 -42.20 -25.74 8.34
N LEU A 16 -42.84 -24.59 8.51
CA LEU A 16 -42.66 -23.36 7.73
C LEU A 16 -41.22 -22.82 7.91
N PRO A 17 -40.73 -21.97 6.98
CA PRO A 17 -39.33 -21.60 6.77
C PRO A 17 -38.80 -20.54 7.75
N GLN A 18 -39.22 -20.56 9.02
CA GLN A 18 -38.69 -19.67 10.07
C GLN A 18 -37.16 -19.84 10.26
N SER A 19 -36.61 -20.99 9.88
CA SER A 19 -35.16 -21.22 9.92
C SER A 19 -34.39 -20.49 8.82
N GLN A 20 -35.02 -20.12 7.69
CA GLN A 20 -34.31 -19.42 6.60
C GLN A 20 -34.17 -17.93 6.86
N GLU A 21 -35.17 -17.30 7.49
CA GLU A 21 -35.15 -15.86 7.79
C GLU A 21 -34.12 -15.54 8.88
N SER A 22 -34.04 -16.37 9.93
CA SER A 22 -33.02 -16.23 11.00
C SER A 22 -31.59 -16.43 10.48
N VAL A 23 -31.36 -17.37 9.55
CA VAL A 23 -30.04 -17.55 8.93
C VAL A 23 -29.65 -16.33 8.09
N ARG A 24 -30.59 -15.75 7.34
CA ARG A 24 -30.35 -14.51 6.57
C ARG A 24 -30.02 -13.32 7.48
N GLU A 25 -30.73 -13.17 8.60
CA GLU A 25 -30.43 -12.10 9.55
C GLU A 25 -29.01 -12.23 10.13
N ILE A 26 -28.60 -13.43 10.53
CA ILE A 26 -27.25 -13.68 11.05
C ILE A 26 -26.17 -13.38 9.99
N GLU A 27 -26.40 -13.73 8.74
CA GLU A 27 -25.47 -13.44 7.64
C GLU A 27 -25.36 -11.95 7.36
N ASN A 28 -26.49 -11.24 7.31
CA ASN A 28 -26.52 -9.78 7.15
C ASN A 28 -25.79 -9.08 8.30
N MET A 29 -25.96 -9.54 9.55
CA MET A 29 -25.24 -9.00 10.70
C MET A 29 -23.72 -9.22 10.59
N LYS A 30 -23.28 -10.41 10.14
CA LYS A 30 -21.86 -10.70 9.93
C LYS A 30 -21.25 -9.84 8.82
N GLU A 31 -21.97 -9.63 7.73
CA GLU A 31 -21.52 -8.79 6.62
C GLU A 31 -21.40 -7.32 7.04
N GLN A 32 -22.40 -6.81 7.77
CA GLN A 32 -22.36 -5.44 8.31
C GLN A 32 -21.23 -5.24 9.30
N ASP A 33 -21.01 -6.18 10.22
CA ASP A 33 -19.89 -6.15 11.17
C ASP A 33 -18.54 -6.16 10.44
N ALA A 34 -18.41 -7.00 9.41
CA ALA A 34 -17.20 -7.05 8.61
C ALA A 34 -16.96 -5.72 7.89
N LYS A 35 -17.97 -5.15 7.22
CA LYS A 35 -17.89 -3.82 6.59
C LYS A 35 -17.50 -2.72 7.59
N HIS A 36 -18.04 -2.77 8.80
CA HIS A 36 -17.73 -1.79 9.85
C HIS A 36 -16.27 -1.88 10.29
N LYS A 37 -15.76 -3.10 10.55
CA LYS A 37 -14.35 -3.36 10.89
C LYS A 37 -13.41 -2.88 9.79
N VAL A 38 -13.77 -3.15 8.55
CA VAL A 38 -13.03 -2.70 7.36
C VAL A 38 -12.98 -1.17 7.30
N GLY A 39 -14.12 -0.49 7.48
CA GLY A 39 -14.16 0.98 7.52
C GLY A 39 -13.33 1.58 8.65
N TYR A 40 -13.28 0.93 9.82
CA TYR A 40 -12.43 1.36 10.93
C TYR A 40 -10.94 1.22 10.62
N LEU A 41 -10.53 0.08 10.06
CA LEU A 41 -9.13 -0.14 9.65
C LEU A 41 -8.68 0.86 8.58
N TRP A 42 -9.56 1.20 7.64
CA TRP A 42 -9.30 2.28 6.68
C TRP A 42 -9.07 3.62 7.39
N LYS A 43 -9.97 4.04 8.28
CA LYS A 43 -9.83 5.31 9.00
C LYS A 43 -8.54 5.35 9.83
N LEU A 44 -8.25 4.27 10.55
CA LEU A 44 -7.03 4.13 11.34
C LEU A 44 -5.78 4.24 10.46
N HIS A 45 -5.79 3.60 9.30
CA HIS A 45 -4.70 3.65 8.33
C HIS A 45 -4.44 5.07 7.81
N PHE A 46 -5.49 5.80 7.42
CA PHE A 46 -5.35 7.19 6.99
C PHE A 46 -4.83 8.08 8.12
N PHE A 47 -5.33 7.87 9.33
CA PHE A 47 -4.88 8.60 10.51
C PHE A 47 -3.41 8.35 10.83
N VAL A 48 -2.96 7.08 10.86
CA VAL A 48 -1.56 6.71 11.09
C VAL A 48 -0.66 7.23 9.97
N GLY A 49 -1.11 7.15 8.72
CA GLY A 49 -0.39 7.72 7.57
C GLY A 49 -0.22 9.23 7.71
N PHE A 50 -1.27 9.95 8.07
CA PHE A 50 -1.23 11.39 8.32
C PHE A 50 -0.30 11.73 9.48
N LEU A 51 -0.38 11.03 10.62
CA LEU A 51 0.52 11.23 11.75
C LEU A 51 1.99 11.00 11.37
N THR A 52 2.26 9.98 10.56
CA THR A 52 3.61 9.67 10.06
C THR A 52 4.16 10.82 9.21
N LEU A 53 3.32 11.41 8.36
CA LEU A 53 3.67 12.58 7.56
C LEU A 53 3.90 13.82 8.43
N CYS A 54 3.02 14.10 9.39
CA CYS A 54 3.20 15.21 10.32
C CYS A 54 4.49 15.06 11.13
N PHE A 55 4.77 13.86 11.65
CA PHE A 55 5.99 13.60 12.40
C PHE A 55 7.24 13.77 11.52
N GLY A 56 7.22 13.27 10.28
CA GLY A 56 8.29 13.50 9.32
C GLY A 56 8.52 14.99 9.03
N ILE A 57 7.46 15.77 8.85
CA ILE A 57 7.55 17.23 8.63
C ILE A 57 8.15 17.93 9.84
N MET A 58 7.74 17.56 11.05
CA MET A 58 8.32 18.11 12.28
C MET A 58 9.81 17.78 12.41
N CYS A 59 10.22 16.57 12.01
CA CYS A 59 11.62 16.14 12.02
C CYS A 59 12.46 16.77 10.91
N ASN A 60 11.86 17.13 9.77
CA ASN A 60 12.56 17.71 8.62
C ASN A 60 13.28 19.02 8.97
N GLY A 61 12.66 19.87 9.79
CA GLY A 61 13.27 21.12 10.25
C GLY A 61 13.66 22.09 9.11
N GLY A 62 13.04 21.96 7.94
CA GLY A 62 13.34 22.78 6.75
C GLY A 62 14.61 22.35 6.00
N ARG A 63 15.08 21.12 6.19
CA ARG A 63 16.30 20.60 5.55
C ARG A 63 15.94 19.66 4.40
N LYS A 64 16.78 19.61 3.37
CA LYS A 64 16.64 18.66 2.26
C LYS A 64 18.00 18.09 1.91
N TYR A 65 18.15 16.78 2.07
CA TYR A 65 19.42 16.09 1.92
C TYR A 65 19.50 15.35 0.60
N ILE A 66 20.64 15.49 -0.08
CA ILE A 66 20.98 14.70 -1.27
C ILE A 66 22.24 13.88 -1.02
N ALA A 67 22.29 12.68 -1.59
CA ALA A 67 23.48 11.84 -1.52
C ALA A 67 24.53 12.32 -2.53
N VAL A 68 25.74 12.60 -2.05
CA VAL A 68 26.87 13.07 -2.86
C VAL A 68 27.99 12.02 -2.92
N ASP A 69 29.08 12.34 -3.63
CA ASP A 69 30.26 11.48 -3.72
C ASP A 69 31.15 11.67 -2.48
N HIS A 70 31.15 10.68 -1.59
CA HIS A 70 31.96 10.71 -0.38
C HIS A 70 33.47 10.68 -0.66
N SER A 71 33.90 10.16 -1.82
CA SER A 71 35.32 10.06 -2.17
C SER A 71 36.00 11.42 -2.39
N LYS A 72 35.19 12.45 -2.63
CA LYS A 72 35.63 13.84 -2.84
C LYS A 72 35.71 14.65 -1.56
N TYR A 73 35.28 14.07 -0.44
CA TYR A 73 35.35 14.70 0.87
C TYR A 73 36.62 14.26 1.58
N GLU A 74 37.41 15.22 2.07
CA GLU A 74 38.76 14.97 2.60
C GLU A 74 38.78 14.04 3.83
N SER A 75 37.64 13.89 4.53
CA SER A 75 37.50 12.90 5.60
C SER A 75 37.34 11.49 5.01
N ARG A 76 38.47 10.79 4.83
CA ARG A 76 38.59 9.42 4.27
C ARG A 76 37.84 8.30 5.03
N GLN A 77 36.99 8.62 6.00
CA GLN A 77 36.29 7.66 6.85
C GLN A 77 34.77 7.65 6.62
N CYS A 78 34.29 8.20 5.50
CA CYS A 78 32.88 8.31 5.21
C CYS A 78 32.41 7.27 4.19
N ASP A 79 31.45 6.40 4.55
CA ASP A 79 30.88 5.43 3.61
C ASP A 79 29.78 6.07 2.74
N LYS A 80 29.04 7.02 3.32
CA LYS A 80 28.02 7.80 2.62
C LYS A 80 28.02 9.22 3.13
N LEU A 81 27.95 10.16 2.20
CA LEU A 81 27.88 11.59 2.50
C LEU A 81 26.57 12.14 1.96
N PHE A 82 25.88 12.91 2.82
CA PHE A 82 24.68 13.65 2.46
C PHE A 82 24.91 15.13 2.69
N VAL A 83 24.38 15.96 1.80
CA VAL A 83 24.47 17.42 1.88
C VAL A 83 23.09 18.02 2.01
N ASN A 84 22.90 18.96 2.94
CA ASN A 84 21.70 19.78 3.01
C ASN A 84 21.73 20.85 1.90
N VAL A 85 20.86 20.74 0.90
CA VAL A 85 20.85 21.64 -0.26
C VAL A 85 20.41 23.07 0.08
N TYR A 86 19.79 23.28 1.24
CA TYR A 86 19.39 24.60 1.73
C TYR A 86 20.43 25.25 2.66
N SER A 87 21.57 24.59 2.90
CA SER A 87 22.66 25.19 3.69
C SER A 87 23.47 26.18 2.84
N THR A 88 23.87 27.32 3.43
CA THR A 88 24.64 28.33 2.68
C THR A 88 26.13 28.05 2.65
N SER A 89 26.64 27.26 3.60
CA SER A 89 28.05 26.87 3.67
C SER A 89 28.25 25.48 4.26
N ALA A 90 29.44 24.90 4.07
CA ALA A 90 29.83 23.62 4.64
C ALA A 90 29.94 23.63 6.17
N ASP A 91 30.10 24.81 6.76
CA ASP A 91 30.34 25.02 8.19
C ASP A 91 29.04 25.07 9.02
N GLU A 92 27.89 25.16 8.36
CA GLU A 92 26.59 25.16 9.04
C GLU A 92 26.28 23.81 9.71
N GLU A 93 25.66 23.87 10.88
CA GLU A 93 25.25 22.67 11.60
C GLU A 93 24.23 21.84 10.77
N GLY A 94 24.60 20.60 10.49
CA GLY A 94 23.81 19.70 9.66
C GLY A 94 23.94 19.95 8.15
N ALA A 95 24.86 20.81 7.70
CA ALA A 95 25.16 20.97 6.26
C ALA A 95 25.64 19.67 5.62
N LEU A 96 26.44 18.89 6.36
CA LEU A 96 27.03 17.62 5.94
C LEU A 96 26.68 16.53 6.96
N ILE A 97 26.13 15.41 6.48
CA ILE A 97 25.97 14.21 7.29
C ILE A 97 26.87 13.12 6.71
N CYS A 98 27.89 12.74 7.49
CA CYS A 98 28.78 11.65 7.16
C CYS A 98 28.39 10.37 7.90
N CYS A 99 27.98 9.35 7.14
CA CYS A 99 27.64 8.04 7.68
C CYS A 99 28.86 7.12 7.66
N ARG A 100 29.20 6.57 8.82
CA ARG A 100 30.26 5.57 9.01
C ARG A 100 29.68 4.21 9.37
N ASP A 101 30.37 3.16 8.94
CA ASP A 101 30.00 1.77 9.19
C ASP A 101 30.19 1.31 10.63
N ASP A 102 31.07 1.97 11.36
CA ASP A 102 31.47 1.57 12.71
C ASP A 102 30.46 1.97 13.81
N ASN A 103 29.35 2.63 13.45
CA ASN A 103 28.36 3.01 14.46
C ASN A 103 27.67 1.77 15.02
N THR A 104 28.16 1.32 16.17
CA THR A 104 27.52 0.42 17.12
C THR A 104 26.29 1.10 17.71
N ASN A 105 25.25 1.26 16.88
CA ASN A 105 24.08 2.07 17.17
C ASN A 105 23.39 1.62 18.46
N SER A 106 23.54 2.42 19.51
CA SER A 106 22.59 2.45 20.62
C SER A 106 21.20 2.74 20.05
N PHE A 107 20.14 2.16 20.63
CA PHE A 107 18.76 2.47 20.21
C PHE A 107 18.46 3.98 20.31
N SER A 108 19.10 4.70 21.24
CA SER A 108 18.98 6.15 21.37
C SER A 108 19.58 6.91 20.18
N GLU A 109 20.66 6.41 19.58
CA GLU A 109 21.30 7.01 18.42
C GLU A 109 20.49 6.76 17.14
N ILE A 110 19.77 5.63 17.05
CA ILE A 110 18.85 5.38 15.93
C ILE A 110 17.72 6.42 15.87
N MET A 111 17.34 6.96 17.03
CA MET A 111 16.26 7.94 17.16
C MET A 111 16.74 9.38 16.89
N THR A 112 18.05 9.61 16.71
CA THR A 112 18.54 10.92 16.26
C THR A 112 18.34 11.08 14.75
N TYR A 113 18.26 12.33 14.32
CA TYR A 113 18.06 12.68 12.91
C TYR A 113 19.11 12.02 12.01
N GLU A 114 20.40 12.13 12.37
CA GLU A 114 21.53 11.56 11.62
C GLU A 114 21.57 10.04 11.69
N GLY A 115 21.28 9.47 12.86
CA GLY A 115 21.30 8.03 13.07
C GLY A 115 20.32 7.31 12.17
N PHE A 116 19.14 7.87 11.94
CA PHE A 116 18.15 7.29 11.03
C PHE A 116 18.59 7.35 9.56
N LEU A 117 19.14 8.48 9.09
CA LEU A 117 19.65 8.64 7.72
C LEU A 117 20.80 7.67 7.41
N CYS A 118 21.68 7.50 8.40
CA CYS A 118 22.85 6.63 8.33
C CYS A 118 22.56 5.16 8.65
N ASN A 119 21.37 4.83 9.17
CA ASN A 119 21.09 3.49 9.67
C ASN A 119 21.15 2.42 8.57
N LYS A 120 22.20 1.61 8.59
CA LYS A 120 22.30 0.42 7.72
C LYS A 120 21.31 -0.68 8.10
N LYS A 121 20.90 -0.78 9.38
CA LYS A 121 19.96 -1.82 9.84
C LYS A 121 18.56 -1.63 9.26
N LEU A 122 18.14 -0.39 9.04
CA LEU A 122 16.89 -0.10 8.31
C LEU A 122 16.97 -0.61 6.86
N LYS A 123 18.14 -0.44 6.22
CA LYS A 123 18.41 -0.91 4.85
C LYS A 123 18.54 -2.43 4.75
N SER A 124 18.87 -3.12 5.85
CA SER A 124 18.92 -4.58 5.91
C SER A 124 17.58 -5.23 6.23
N MET A 125 16.51 -4.46 6.46
CA MET A 125 15.18 -5.05 6.63
C MET A 125 14.79 -5.78 5.33
N PRO A 126 14.37 -7.05 5.41
CA PRO A 126 13.95 -7.79 4.23
C PRO A 126 12.82 -7.03 3.52
N LEU A 127 12.80 -7.03 2.19
CA LEU A 127 11.82 -6.31 1.36
C LEU A 127 11.89 -4.76 1.42
N ALA A 128 12.60 -4.12 2.35
CA ALA A 128 12.73 -2.65 2.35
C ALA A 128 13.40 -2.15 1.06
N LYS A 129 14.47 -2.81 0.63
CA LYS A 129 15.11 -2.55 -0.67
C LYS A 129 14.20 -2.85 -1.85
N ALA A 130 13.34 -3.86 -1.74
CA ALA A 130 12.37 -4.20 -2.76
C ALA A 130 11.32 -3.08 -2.88
N LEU A 131 10.77 -2.57 -1.77
CA LEU A 131 9.81 -1.46 -1.79
C LEU A 131 10.38 -0.17 -2.41
N THR A 132 11.69 0.06 -2.32
CA THR A 132 12.33 1.21 -3.01
C THR A 132 12.53 1.02 -4.51
N ARG A 133 12.36 -0.21 -5.03
CA ARG A 133 12.45 -0.49 -6.46
C ARG A 133 11.06 -0.46 -7.06
N TYR A 134 10.89 0.37 -8.07
CA TYR A 134 9.62 0.51 -8.77
C TYR A 134 8.92 -0.81 -9.15
N PRO A 135 9.55 -1.78 -9.85
CA PRO A 135 8.86 -3.02 -10.22
C PRO A 135 8.43 -3.86 -9.01
N ASP A 136 9.27 -3.92 -7.99
CA ASP A 136 9.00 -4.70 -6.77
C ASP A 136 7.87 -4.04 -5.95
N SER A 137 7.85 -2.71 -5.88
CA SER A 137 6.78 -1.93 -5.22
C SER A 137 5.41 -2.12 -5.87
N TRP A 138 5.36 -2.48 -7.16
CA TRP A 138 4.15 -2.81 -7.90
C TRP A 138 3.72 -4.26 -7.69
N LEU A 139 4.68 -5.18 -7.64
CA LEU A 139 4.40 -6.62 -7.54
C LEU A 139 3.96 -7.02 -6.12
N LEU A 140 4.60 -6.47 -5.08
CA LEU A 140 4.34 -6.84 -3.68
C LEU A 140 2.86 -6.68 -3.28
N PRO A 141 2.18 -5.55 -3.58
CA PRO A 141 0.74 -5.42 -3.30
C PRO A 141 -0.15 -6.44 -4.02
N LEU A 142 0.30 -7.00 -5.15
CA LEU A 142 -0.48 -7.93 -5.97
C LEU A 142 -0.34 -9.39 -5.52
N ILE A 143 0.59 -9.70 -4.61
CA ILE A 143 0.87 -11.08 -4.17
C ILE A 143 -0.42 -11.82 -3.76
N PRO A 144 -1.33 -11.24 -2.96
CA PRO A 144 -2.46 -12.04 -2.47
C PRO A 144 -3.54 -12.28 -3.51
N LEU A 145 -3.66 -11.35 -4.45
CA LEU A 145 -4.50 -11.55 -5.62
C LEU A 145 -3.91 -12.62 -6.55
N ALA A 146 -2.60 -12.59 -6.80
CA ALA A 146 -1.90 -13.61 -7.56
C ALA A 146 -2.04 -14.98 -6.89
N LEU A 147 -1.84 -15.06 -5.57
CA LEU A 147 -2.00 -16.28 -4.79
C LEU A 147 -3.45 -16.82 -4.87
N ARG A 148 -4.45 -15.94 -4.79
CA ARG A 148 -5.86 -16.31 -4.96
C ARG A 148 -6.10 -16.94 -6.34
N MET A 149 -5.60 -16.31 -7.40
CA MET A 149 -5.73 -16.86 -8.75
C MET A 149 -5.04 -18.22 -8.87
N VAL A 150 -3.87 -18.39 -8.26
CA VAL A 150 -3.14 -19.67 -8.23
C VAL A 150 -3.97 -20.74 -7.51
N ILE A 151 -4.55 -20.42 -6.34
CA ILE A 151 -5.40 -21.37 -5.59
C ILE A 151 -6.64 -21.75 -6.40
N ILE A 152 -7.33 -20.79 -7.01
CA ILE A 152 -8.50 -21.04 -7.87
C ILE A 152 -8.11 -21.93 -9.07
N PHE A 153 -6.98 -21.62 -9.71
CA PHE A 153 -6.47 -22.37 -10.86
C PHE A 153 -6.13 -23.82 -10.50
N PHE A 154 -5.39 -24.04 -9.41
CA PHE A 154 -5.07 -25.39 -8.93
C PHE A 154 -6.31 -26.15 -8.46
N GLY A 155 -7.27 -25.48 -7.82
CA GLY A 155 -8.56 -26.08 -7.46
C GLY A 155 -9.30 -26.63 -8.69
N LYS A 156 -9.33 -25.83 -9.77
CA LYS A 156 -9.90 -26.23 -11.06
C LYS A 156 -9.13 -27.38 -11.71
N LEU A 157 -7.80 -27.34 -11.71
CA LEU A 157 -6.94 -28.40 -12.28
C LEU A 157 -7.16 -29.75 -11.58
N LEU A 158 -7.42 -29.72 -10.28
CA LEU A 158 -7.66 -30.91 -9.46
C LEU A 158 -9.12 -31.42 -9.53
N ASN A 159 -9.95 -30.88 -10.42
CA ASN A 159 -11.38 -31.22 -10.56
C ASN A 159 -12.14 -31.22 -9.23
N ARG A 160 -11.76 -30.34 -8.29
CA ARG A 160 -12.52 -30.23 -7.04
C ARG A 160 -13.89 -29.60 -7.34
N PRO A 161 -14.98 -30.14 -6.77
CA PRO A 161 -16.28 -29.49 -6.82
C PRO A 161 -16.20 -28.24 -5.93
N HIS A 162 -15.73 -27.13 -6.52
CA HIS A 162 -15.73 -25.72 -6.09
C HIS A 162 -14.44 -25.00 -6.53
N PRO A 163 -14.49 -23.69 -6.91
CA PRO A 163 -15.48 -22.68 -6.47
C PRO A 163 -16.26 -22.02 -7.61
N HIS A 164 -17.19 -21.12 -7.27
CA HIS A 164 -18.15 -20.46 -8.18
C HIS A 164 -17.54 -20.11 -9.56
N PRO A 165 -18.23 -20.40 -10.68
CA PRO A 165 -17.74 -20.08 -12.04
C PRO A 165 -17.43 -18.59 -12.25
N HIS A 166 -17.90 -17.72 -11.35
CA HIS A 166 -17.60 -16.29 -11.35
C HIS A 166 -16.23 -15.90 -10.75
N ASP A 167 -15.50 -16.80 -10.06
CA ASP A 167 -14.34 -16.42 -9.22
C ASP A 167 -13.05 -16.07 -9.96
N LEU A 168 -12.75 -16.73 -11.07
CA LEU A 168 -11.55 -16.40 -11.84
C LEU A 168 -11.73 -15.05 -12.53
N TRP A 169 -12.90 -14.83 -13.13
CA TRP A 169 -13.20 -13.59 -13.85
C TRP A 169 -13.29 -12.38 -12.92
N THR A 170 -13.87 -12.52 -11.73
CA THR A 170 -13.87 -11.44 -10.70
C THR A 170 -12.46 -11.12 -10.24
N SER A 171 -11.62 -12.14 -9.99
CA SER A 171 -10.21 -11.96 -9.64
C SER A 171 -9.41 -11.29 -10.77
N THR A 172 -9.64 -11.68 -12.03
CA THR A 172 -9.03 -11.05 -13.20
C THR A 172 -9.48 -9.59 -13.36
N LYS A 173 -10.77 -9.29 -13.21
CA LYS A 173 -11.28 -7.91 -13.23
C LYS A 173 -10.61 -7.04 -12.17
N ARG A 174 -10.46 -7.56 -10.95
CA ARG A 174 -9.75 -6.87 -9.86
C ARG A 174 -8.29 -6.65 -10.20
N LEU A 175 -7.61 -7.64 -10.79
CA LEU A 175 -6.22 -7.49 -11.23
C LEU A 175 -6.11 -6.40 -12.28
N LEU A 176 -6.97 -6.43 -13.30
CA LEU A 176 -6.99 -5.42 -14.36
C LEU A 176 -7.28 -4.03 -13.79
N PHE A 177 -8.19 -3.91 -12.83
CA PHE A 177 -8.49 -2.65 -12.15
C PHE A 177 -7.28 -2.13 -11.37
N LEU A 178 -6.63 -2.96 -10.55
CA LEU A 178 -5.43 -2.58 -9.80
C LEU A 178 -4.26 -2.24 -10.73
N CYS A 179 -4.02 -3.05 -11.76
CA CYS A 179 -3.02 -2.75 -12.78
C CYS A 179 -3.34 -1.43 -13.51
N SER A 180 -4.61 -1.15 -13.81
CA SER A 180 -5.01 0.12 -14.42
C SER A 180 -4.76 1.30 -13.49
N ILE A 181 -5.07 1.18 -12.20
CA ILE A 181 -4.73 2.19 -11.19
C ILE A 181 -3.21 2.39 -11.14
N PHE A 182 -2.44 1.30 -11.14
CA PHE A 182 -0.98 1.36 -11.11
C PHE A 182 -0.42 2.02 -12.36
N MET A 183 -0.97 1.72 -13.54
CA MET A 183 -0.58 2.36 -14.80
C MET A 183 -0.96 3.83 -14.84
N VAL A 184 -2.18 4.20 -14.46
CA VAL A 184 -2.61 5.60 -14.39
C VAL A 184 -1.78 6.38 -13.36
N ARG A 185 -1.41 5.77 -12.23
CA ARG A 185 -0.54 6.41 -11.23
C ARG A 185 0.90 6.48 -11.71
N GLY A 186 1.45 5.38 -12.20
CA GLY A 186 2.81 5.31 -12.70
C GLY A 186 3.02 6.25 -13.86
N TRP A 187 2.32 6.04 -14.97
CA TRP A 187 2.47 6.86 -16.16
C TRP A 187 1.82 8.23 -15.99
N GLY A 188 0.58 8.26 -15.50
CA GLY A 188 -0.19 9.48 -15.44
C GLY A 188 0.18 10.43 -14.31
N LEU A 189 0.86 10.00 -13.24
CA LEU A 189 1.47 10.95 -12.29
C LEU A 189 2.93 11.17 -12.58
N TYR A 190 3.75 10.14 -12.79
CA TYR A 190 5.18 10.38 -12.99
C TYR A 190 5.44 11.24 -14.24
N VAL A 191 4.84 10.88 -15.38
CA VAL A 191 5.05 11.65 -16.62
C VAL A 191 4.36 13.01 -16.56
N PHE A 192 3.15 13.07 -16.00
CA PHE A 192 2.41 14.33 -15.91
C PHE A 192 3.02 15.30 -14.90
N LEU A 193 3.46 14.82 -13.73
CA LEU A 193 4.08 15.64 -12.71
C LEU A 193 5.44 16.14 -13.20
N ASN A 194 6.25 15.31 -13.85
CA ASN A 194 7.46 15.77 -14.51
C ASN A 194 7.15 16.83 -15.58
N MET A 195 6.11 16.63 -16.39
CA MET A 195 5.67 17.63 -17.37
C MET A 195 5.17 18.93 -16.70
N VAL A 196 4.42 18.84 -15.59
CA VAL A 196 3.97 20.00 -14.83
C VAL A 196 5.16 20.70 -14.17
N GLU A 197 6.15 19.96 -13.69
CA GLU A 197 7.41 20.47 -13.16
C GLU A 197 8.13 21.28 -14.22
N ASP A 198 8.32 20.70 -15.40
CA ASP A 198 8.93 21.36 -16.55
C ASP A 198 8.17 22.64 -16.92
N ILE A 199 6.83 22.61 -16.91
CA ILE A 199 6.00 23.78 -17.19
C ILE A 199 6.12 24.83 -16.08
N VAL A 200 6.07 24.44 -14.81
CA VAL A 200 6.15 25.37 -13.67
C VAL A 200 7.54 26.01 -13.59
N LEU A 201 8.59 25.23 -13.80
CA LEU A 201 9.98 25.70 -13.83
C LEU A 201 10.25 26.58 -15.05
N SER A 202 9.67 26.29 -16.22
CA SER A 202 9.86 27.07 -17.45
C SER A 202 8.98 28.32 -17.55
N SER A 203 7.79 28.32 -16.94
CA SER A 203 6.80 29.36 -17.20
C SER A 203 6.99 30.65 -16.40
N ASN A 204 7.88 30.71 -15.40
CA ASN A 204 7.97 31.83 -14.44
C ASN A 204 6.63 32.18 -13.73
N ILE A 205 5.53 31.45 -13.97
CA ILE A 205 4.19 31.76 -13.46
C ILE A 205 4.09 31.52 -11.95
N LEU A 206 4.95 30.65 -11.41
CA LEU A 206 5.05 30.33 -9.98
C LEU A 206 6.38 30.81 -9.37
N SER A 207 6.94 31.93 -9.84
CA SER A 207 7.74 32.80 -8.98
C SER A 207 6.82 33.44 -7.93
N SER A 208 6.25 32.59 -7.07
CA SER A 208 5.38 32.96 -5.96
C SER A 208 6.24 33.60 -4.85
N PRO A 209 5.69 34.50 -4.02
CA PRO A 209 6.43 35.27 -3.01
C PRO A 209 7.18 34.42 -1.96
N THR A 210 6.91 33.11 -1.88
CA THR A 210 7.69 32.16 -1.07
C THR A 210 9.07 31.86 -1.64
N ARG A 211 9.26 32.01 -2.95
CA ARG A 211 10.57 31.93 -3.61
C ARG A 211 11.41 33.16 -3.28
N GLU A 212 10.81 34.35 -3.19
CA GLU A 212 11.48 35.57 -2.70
C GLU A 212 11.76 35.47 -1.20
N ALA A 213 10.85 34.97 -0.36
CA ALA A 213 11.12 34.86 1.08
C ALA A 213 12.22 33.83 1.46
N VAL A 214 12.55 32.88 0.57
CA VAL A 214 13.65 31.91 0.76
C VAL A 214 14.91 32.29 -0.04
N MET A 215 14.78 32.87 -1.23
CA MET A 215 15.92 33.35 -2.03
C MET A 215 16.43 34.75 -1.61
N GLU A 216 15.63 35.65 -1.03
CA GLU A 216 16.13 36.96 -0.54
C GLU A 216 17.11 36.81 0.63
N THR A 217 17.06 35.71 1.39
CA THR A 217 17.93 35.51 2.55
C THR A 217 19.20 34.73 2.25
N THR A 218 19.34 34.14 1.06
CA THR A 218 20.51 33.31 0.73
C THR A 218 21.01 33.65 -0.66
N ASN A 219 22.19 34.28 -0.75
CA ASN A 219 22.97 34.39 -1.98
C ASN A 219 23.38 32.97 -2.43
N LEU A 220 22.43 32.23 -2.99
CA LEU A 220 22.57 30.87 -3.53
C LEU A 220 23.28 30.85 -4.88
N ASP A 221 23.85 31.98 -5.31
CA ASP A 221 24.58 32.14 -6.57
C ASP A 221 25.80 31.20 -6.67
N SER A 222 26.25 30.60 -5.56
CA SER A 222 27.28 29.56 -5.57
C SER A 222 26.85 28.30 -4.81
N CYS A 223 26.63 27.21 -5.55
CA CYS A 223 26.40 25.88 -5.00
C CYS A 223 27.68 25.33 -4.38
N TRP A 224 27.97 25.65 -3.11
CA TRP A 224 29.24 25.30 -2.46
C TRP A 224 29.54 23.79 -2.48
N PHE A 225 28.50 22.95 -2.54
CA PHE A 225 28.58 21.49 -2.56
C PHE A 225 28.72 20.89 -3.97
N SER A 226 28.73 21.70 -5.02
CA SER A 226 28.92 21.24 -6.41
C SER A 226 30.19 20.38 -6.62
N PRO A 227 31.34 20.68 -5.98
CA PRO A 227 32.53 19.83 -6.07
C PRO A 227 32.29 18.39 -5.61
N LEU A 228 31.36 18.18 -4.67
CA LEU A 228 31.03 16.88 -4.09
C LEU A 228 30.08 16.05 -4.96
N PHE A 229 29.48 16.62 -6.01
CA PHE A 229 28.56 15.91 -6.86
C PHE A 229 29.19 14.69 -7.55
N LYS A 230 28.38 13.66 -7.75
CA LYS A 230 28.70 12.54 -8.64
C LYS A 230 28.80 13.06 -10.09
N SER A 231 29.53 12.36 -10.94
CA SER A 231 29.73 12.76 -12.35
C SER A 231 28.42 13.05 -13.09
N TRP A 232 27.40 12.22 -12.87
CA TRP A 232 26.08 12.40 -13.49
C TRP A 232 25.32 13.62 -12.93
N GLN A 233 25.39 13.88 -11.62
CA GLN A 233 24.76 15.05 -10.98
C GLN A 233 25.39 16.35 -11.49
N ARG A 234 26.70 16.33 -11.70
CA ARG A 234 27.43 17.48 -12.24
C ARG A 234 26.95 17.84 -13.63
N LYS A 235 26.71 16.85 -14.50
CA LYS A 235 26.17 17.09 -15.84
C LYS A 235 24.84 17.88 -15.80
N PHE A 236 23.93 17.51 -14.89
CA PHE A 236 22.67 18.24 -14.71
C PHE A 236 22.88 19.66 -14.18
N SER A 237 23.84 19.86 -13.27
CA SER A 237 24.15 21.18 -12.71
C SER A 237 24.93 22.09 -13.67
N GLU A 238 25.59 21.54 -14.69
CA GLU A 238 26.31 22.32 -15.72
C GLU A 238 25.38 22.74 -16.87
N GLU A 239 24.29 21.98 -17.11
CA GLU A 239 23.30 22.27 -18.15
C GLU A 239 22.23 23.30 -17.72
N GLY A 240 22.03 23.51 -16.42
CA GLY A 240 21.15 24.54 -15.87
C GLY A 240 21.89 25.38 -14.83
N ASP A 241 21.72 26.71 -14.86
CA ASP A 241 22.36 27.69 -13.95
C ASP A 241 21.94 27.56 -12.46
N LYS A 242 21.65 26.35 -11.96
CA LYS A 242 21.03 26.10 -10.66
C LYS A 242 21.65 24.91 -9.94
N CYS A 243 21.60 24.96 -8.61
CA CYS A 243 22.08 23.88 -7.74
C CYS A 243 21.19 22.64 -7.83
N TYR A 244 21.79 21.51 -8.23
CA TYR A 244 21.10 20.21 -8.25
C TYR A 244 20.47 19.88 -6.88
N GLY A 245 19.18 19.52 -6.89
CA GLY A 245 18.42 19.10 -5.71
C GLY A 245 17.77 20.23 -4.90
N VAL A 246 18.10 21.51 -5.17
CA VAL A 246 17.40 22.67 -4.57
C VAL A 246 16.02 22.85 -5.17
N GLU A 247 15.88 22.55 -6.46
CA GLU A 247 14.61 22.67 -7.17
C GLU A 247 13.53 21.79 -6.54
N PHE A 248 12.29 22.26 -6.71
CA PHE A 248 11.11 21.52 -6.29
C PHE A 248 11.03 20.26 -7.14
N ASP A 249 11.31 19.13 -6.51
CA ASP A 249 11.17 17.81 -7.11
C ASP A 249 9.83 17.27 -6.62
N PHE A 250 8.91 16.95 -7.53
CA PHE A 250 7.68 16.30 -7.10
C PHE A 250 8.08 15.09 -6.27
N SER A 251 7.46 14.95 -5.10
CA SER A 251 7.82 13.85 -4.20
C SER A 251 7.26 12.54 -4.73
N ASP A 252 7.84 12.04 -5.82
CA ASP A 252 7.49 10.79 -6.47
C ASP A 252 7.53 9.66 -5.46
N HIS A 253 8.43 9.73 -4.48
CA HIS A 253 8.52 8.77 -3.40
C HIS A 253 7.34 8.89 -2.43
N VAL A 254 6.94 10.08 -1.96
CA VAL A 254 5.76 10.24 -1.09
C VAL A 254 4.49 9.85 -1.83
N VAL A 255 4.35 10.28 -3.08
CA VAL A 255 3.24 9.94 -3.96
C VAL A 255 3.21 8.43 -4.20
N LEU A 256 4.32 7.79 -4.54
CA LEU A 256 4.38 6.34 -4.76
C LEU A 256 4.07 5.58 -3.48
N PHE A 257 4.71 5.88 -2.35
CA PHE A 257 4.51 5.10 -1.13
C PHE A 257 3.11 5.23 -0.56
N PHE A 258 2.60 6.45 -0.44
CA PHE A 258 1.24 6.65 0.07
C PHE A 258 0.22 6.23 -0.96
N SER A 259 0.26 6.75 -2.19
CA SER A 259 -0.85 6.53 -3.13
C SER A 259 -0.92 5.08 -3.57
N HIS A 260 0.21 4.40 -3.79
CA HIS A 260 0.29 3.14 -4.50
C HIS A 260 0.22 1.92 -3.57
N SER A 261 1.23 1.77 -2.72
CA SER A 261 1.44 0.55 -1.92
C SER A 261 0.48 0.46 -0.75
N TYR A 262 0.28 1.59 -0.07
CA TYR A 262 -0.42 1.68 1.21
C TYR A 262 -1.87 1.17 1.17
N PRO A 263 -2.74 1.64 0.25
CA PRO A 263 -4.16 1.30 0.25
C PRO A 263 -4.41 -0.09 -0.35
N THR A 264 -3.71 -0.41 -1.46
CA THR A 264 -3.89 -1.66 -2.19
C THR A 264 -3.59 -2.87 -1.31
N MET A 265 -2.50 -2.79 -0.54
CA MET A 265 -2.12 -3.83 0.41
C MET A 265 -3.20 -4.08 1.45
N ILE A 266 -3.77 -3.02 2.02
CA ILE A 266 -4.86 -3.18 2.99
C ILE A 266 -6.08 -3.80 2.33
N PHE A 267 -6.52 -3.36 1.14
CA PHE A 267 -7.73 -3.91 0.53
C PHE A 267 -7.60 -5.38 0.19
N GLU A 268 -6.46 -5.80 -0.35
CA GLU A 268 -6.25 -7.21 -0.63
C GLU A 268 -6.16 -8.04 0.65
N ALA A 269 -5.52 -7.52 1.72
CA ALA A 269 -5.52 -8.14 3.03
C ALA A 269 -6.95 -8.35 3.55
N MET A 270 -7.74 -7.28 3.56
CA MET A 270 -9.11 -7.26 4.04
C MET A 270 -9.98 -8.22 3.23
N PHE A 271 -9.83 -8.23 1.91
CA PHE A 271 -10.60 -9.09 1.01
C PHE A 271 -10.30 -10.57 1.22
N CYS A 272 -9.07 -10.94 1.59
CA CYS A 272 -8.73 -12.31 1.99
C CYS A 272 -9.48 -12.79 3.23
N PHE A 273 -9.89 -11.89 4.13
CA PHE A 273 -10.72 -12.24 5.28
C PHE A 273 -12.22 -12.24 4.97
N LEU A 274 -12.67 -11.32 4.11
CA LEU A 274 -14.07 -11.23 3.72
C LEU A 274 -14.50 -12.39 2.82
N VAL A 275 -13.62 -12.80 1.90
CA VAL A 275 -13.88 -13.86 0.93
C VAL A 275 -12.77 -14.91 1.09
N PRO A 276 -12.99 -15.96 1.89
CA PRO A 276 -11.98 -16.99 2.14
C PRO A 276 -11.58 -17.68 0.84
N PHE A 277 -10.35 -18.22 0.81
CA PHE A 277 -9.81 -18.90 -0.38
C PHE A 277 -10.54 -20.20 -0.72
N ILE A 278 -11.15 -20.83 0.30
CA ILE A 278 -12.02 -22.00 0.15
C ILE A 278 -13.39 -21.58 0.69
N PRO A 279 -14.46 -21.70 -0.11
CA PRO A 279 -15.81 -21.53 0.41
C PRO A 279 -16.09 -22.65 1.40
N LYS A 280 -16.53 -22.31 2.62
CA LYS A 280 -17.09 -23.30 3.53
C LYS A 280 -18.31 -23.88 2.85
N GLU A 281 -18.32 -25.19 2.59
CA GLU A 281 -19.55 -25.91 2.24
C GLU A 281 -20.55 -25.62 3.36
N ARG A 282 -21.44 -24.66 3.11
CA ARG A 282 -22.56 -24.40 4.01
C ARG A 282 -23.42 -25.63 3.90
N ASN A 283 -23.33 -26.48 4.92
CA ASN A 283 -24.18 -27.64 5.18
C ASN A 283 -25.48 -27.59 4.37
N HIS A 284 -25.45 -28.09 3.13
CA HIS A 284 -26.67 -28.47 2.44
C HIS A 284 -27.12 -29.72 3.15
N LEU A 285 -27.89 -29.46 4.20
CA LEU A 285 -28.20 -30.33 5.33
C LEU A 285 -29.05 -31.55 4.96
N ASN A 286 -29.17 -31.95 3.69
CA ASN A 286 -30.16 -32.98 3.32
C ASN A 286 -29.80 -33.93 2.16
N THR A 287 -28.61 -33.93 1.58
CA THR A 287 -28.34 -34.86 0.47
C THR A 287 -27.05 -35.65 0.61
N SER A 288 -27.25 -36.92 0.94
CA SER A 288 -26.36 -38.07 0.79
C SER A 288 -25.49 -38.46 2.00
N PRO A 289 -25.85 -39.53 2.74
CA PRO A 289 -25.02 -40.10 3.82
C PRO A 289 -23.74 -40.80 3.33
N TYR A 290 -23.35 -40.63 2.06
CA TYR A 290 -22.22 -41.31 1.43
C TYR A 290 -21.04 -40.39 1.05
N ILE A 291 -20.93 -39.20 1.65
CA ILE A 291 -19.71 -38.41 1.49
C ILE A 291 -18.61 -39.07 2.34
N LYS A 292 -17.73 -39.83 1.67
CA LYS A 292 -16.50 -40.38 2.26
C LYS A 292 -15.79 -39.27 3.02
N GLN A 293 -15.50 -39.50 4.30
CA GLN A 293 -14.75 -38.53 5.09
C GLN A 293 -13.47 -38.14 4.35
N PRO A 294 -13.20 -36.84 4.19
CA PRO A 294 -11.98 -36.38 3.57
C PRO A 294 -10.79 -36.91 4.38
N GLY A 295 -9.80 -37.47 3.67
CA GLY A 295 -8.57 -38.01 4.27
C GLY A 295 -7.81 -36.94 5.06
N GLY A 296 -6.94 -37.36 5.98
CA GLY A 296 -6.24 -36.45 6.91
C GLY A 296 -5.50 -35.29 6.24
N PHE A 297 -4.89 -35.50 5.07
CA PHE A 297 -4.22 -34.45 4.31
C PHE A 297 -5.17 -33.30 3.90
N HIS A 298 -6.42 -33.61 3.58
CA HIS A 298 -7.39 -32.60 3.14
C HIS A 298 -7.75 -31.64 4.28
N ARG A 299 -7.98 -32.17 5.49
CA ARG A 299 -8.26 -31.34 6.68
C ARG A 299 -7.08 -30.43 7.02
N VAL A 300 -5.85 -30.92 6.88
CA VAL A 300 -4.64 -30.11 7.10
C VAL A 300 -4.55 -28.98 6.08
N LEU A 301 -4.78 -29.27 4.80
CA LEU A 301 -4.75 -28.27 3.73
C LEU A 301 -5.86 -27.23 3.89
N GLU A 302 -7.06 -27.65 4.27
CA GLU A 302 -8.20 -26.78 4.54
C GLU A 302 -7.90 -25.84 5.73
N TYR A 303 -7.43 -26.39 6.84
CA TYR A 303 -6.99 -25.59 8.00
C TYR A 303 -5.89 -24.59 7.62
N PHE A 304 -4.92 -25.01 6.81
CA PHE A 304 -3.87 -24.13 6.32
C PHE A 304 -4.43 -22.98 5.48
N LEU A 305 -5.29 -23.25 4.51
CA LEU A 305 -5.83 -22.25 3.60
C LEU A 305 -6.89 -21.32 4.24
N GLU A 306 -7.65 -21.83 5.22
CA GLU A 306 -8.66 -21.03 5.93
C GLU A 306 -8.09 -20.20 7.08
N THR A 307 -7.09 -20.72 7.79
CA THR A 307 -6.61 -20.10 9.03
C THR A 307 -5.17 -19.59 8.89
N VAL A 308 -4.24 -20.48 8.57
CA VAL A 308 -2.81 -20.14 8.60
C VAL A 308 -2.44 -19.13 7.51
N LEU A 309 -2.94 -19.32 6.29
CA LEU A 309 -2.62 -18.48 5.15
C LEU A 309 -3.15 -17.04 5.32
N PRO A 310 -4.44 -16.79 5.65
CA PRO A 310 -4.92 -15.43 5.88
C PRO A 310 -4.19 -14.71 7.02
N ILE A 311 -3.88 -15.42 8.11
CA ILE A 311 -3.08 -14.85 9.22
C ILE A 311 -1.67 -14.49 8.74
N GLY A 312 -1.00 -15.39 8.00
CA GLY A 312 0.33 -15.13 7.44
C GLY A 312 0.32 -13.93 6.48
N LEU A 313 -0.69 -13.83 5.62
CA LEU A 313 -0.89 -12.69 4.72
C LEU A 313 -1.11 -11.39 5.51
N LEU A 314 -1.94 -11.41 6.55
CA LEU A 314 -2.18 -10.24 7.41
C LEU A 314 -0.89 -9.75 8.07
N LEU A 315 -0.10 -10.66 8.64
CA LEU A 315 1.18 -10.32 9.25
C LEU A 315 2.16 -9.75 8.21
N MET A 316 2.22 -10.35 7.02
CA MET A 316 3.02 -9.84 5.91
C MET A 316 2.57 -8.43 5.49
N PHE A 317 1.27 -8.18 5.41
CA PHE A 317 0.74 -6.88 5.04
C PHE A 317 0.98 -5.83 6.11
N LEU A 318 0.81 -6.17 7.39
CA LEU A 318 1.16 -5.28 8.49
C LEU A 318 2.63 -4.91 8.43
N TYR A 319 3.50 -5.89 8.16
CA TYR A 319 4.93 -5.65 7.98
C TYR A 319 5.23 -4.70 6.81
N LEU A 320 4.64 -4.94 5.63
CA LEU A 320 4.83 -4.08 4.46
C LEU A 320 4.26 -2.66 4.67
N ASN A 321 3.14 -2.54 5.39
CA ASN A 321 2.54 -1.28 5.79
C ASN A 321 3.51 -0.49 6.70
N MET A 322 4.07 -1.13 7.72
CA MET A 322 5.07 -0.51 8.59
C MET A 322 6.33 -0.08 7.82
N LEU A 323 6.83 -0.93 6.90
CA LEU A 323 7.95 -0.54 6.04
C LEU A 323 7.62 0.65 5.14
N THR A 324 6.40 0.71 4.61
CA THR A 324 5.95 1.82 3.77
C THR A 324 5.84 3.12 4.58
N LEU A 325 5.26 3.08 5.78
CA LEU A 325 5.23 4.22 6.70
C LEU A 325 6.64 4.69 7.07
N LEU A 326 7.55 3.75 7.33
CA LEU A 326 8.93 4.07 7.66
C LEU A 326 9.66 4.72 6.47
N ALA A 327 9.43 4.22 5.25
CA ALA A 327 9.99 4.78 4.02
C ALA A 327 9.42 6.18 3.74
N VAL A 328 8.12 6.36 3.91
CA VAL A 328 7.47 7.68 3.88
C VAL A 328 8.13 8.62 4.86
N HIS A 329 8.21 8.22 6.13
CA HIS A 329 8.77 9.06 7.19
C HIS A 329 10.17 9.50 6.82
N SER A 330 11.02 8.57 6.38
CA SER A 330 12.36 8.85 5.86
C SER A 330 12.33 9.85 4.72
N THR A 331 11.46 9.64 3.76
CA THR A 331 11.34 10.47 2.56
C THR A 331 10.98 11.91 2.92
N VAL A 332 9.98 12.07 3.77
CA VAL A 332 9.50 13.36 4.27
C VAL A 332 10.54 14.05 5.15
N ALA A 333 11.16 13.30 6.07
CA ALA A 333 12.09 13.86 7.05
C ALA A 333 13.40 14.31 6.40
N TYR A 334 13.90 13.63 5.36
CA TYR A 334 15.26 13.86 4.88
C TYR A 334 15.35 14.37 3.45
N TYR A 335 14.46 13.95 2.55
CA TYR A 335 14.71 14.05 1.11
C TYR A 335 13.85 15.09 0.40
N HIS A 336 12.81 15.58 1.07
CA HIS A 336 11.87 16.51 0.46
C HIS A 336 11.58 17.72 1.35
N SER A 337 11.24 18.83 0.70
CA SER A 337 10.73 20.01 1.40
C SER A 337 9.29 19.79 1.88
N ILE A 338 8.85 20.58 2.86
CA ILE A 338 7.47 20.52 3.36
C ILE A 338 6.45 20.76 2.24
N GLY A 339 6.74 21.69 1.33
CA GLY A 339 5.89 21.97 0.17
C GLY A 339 5.74 20.76 -0.75
N GLU A 340 6.85 20.09 -1.08
CA GLU A 340 6.86 18.87 -1.91
C GLU A 340 6.03 17.76 -1.28
N VAL A 341 6.16 17.60 0.04
CA VAL A 341 5.43 16.60 0.81
C VAL A 341 3.92 16.89 0.82
N VAL A 342 3.52 18.13 1.08
CA VAL A 342 2.10 18.53 1.12
C VAL A 342 1.45 18.36 -0.25
N VAL A 343 2.11 18.83 -1.32
CA VAL A 343 1.61 18.69 -2.70
C VAL A 343 1.51 17.22 -3.08
N GLY A 344 2.56 16.43 -2.82
CA GLY A 344 2.56 14.99 -3.08
C GLY A 344 1.47 14.24 -2.31
N TYR A 345 1.22 14.62 -1.06
CA TYR A 345 0.14 14.03 -0.26
C TYR A 345 -1.26 14.38 -0.80
N ILE A 346 -1.49 15.64 -1.19
CA ILE A 346 -2.76 16.08 -1.80
C ILE A 346 -3.02 15.29 -3.09
N ILE A 347 -2.02 15.18 -3.97
CA ILE A 347 -2.11 14.39 -5.21
C ILE A 347 -2.43 12.93 -4.89
N SER A 348 -1.78 12.35 -3.88
CA SER A 348 -2.07 11.00 -3.42
C SER A 348 -3.54 10.85 -2.99
N LEU A 349 -4.08 11.78 -2.21
CA LEU A 349 -5.48 11.77 -1.78
C LEU A 349 -6.46 11.83 -2.94
N PHE A 350 -6.18 12.64 -3.97
CA PHE A 350 -7.02 12.76 -5.17
C PHE A 350 -7.24 11.42 -5.88
N ILE A 351 -6.29 10.48 -5.78
CA ILE A 351 -6.43 9.16 -6.40
C ILE A 351 -6.91 8.12 -5.40
N GLN A 352 -6.48 8.22 -4.14
CA GLN A 352 -6.90 7.28 -3.10
C GLN A 352 -8.38 7.38 -2.76
N ILE A 353 -8.93 8.60 -2.64
CA ILE A 353 -10.32 8.82 -2.23
C ILE A 353 -11.29 8.19 -3.24
N PRO A 354 -11.17 8.40 -4.56
CA PRO A 354 -12.05 7.74 -5.54
C PRO A 354 -11.93 6.23 -5.53
N VAL A 355 -10.72 5.68 -5.39
CA VAL A 355 -10.52 4.22 -5.29
C VAL A 355 -11.21 3.67 -4.06
N GLY A 356 -11.05 4.33 -2.91
CA GLY A 356 -11.78 3.98 -1.69
C GLY A 356 -13.28 4.07 -1.86
N PHE A 357 -13.76 5.13 -2.49
CA PHE A 357 -15.17 5.27 -2.78
C PHE A 357 -15.69 4.12 -3.65
N ILE A 358 -15.01 3.75 -4.74
CA ILE A 358 -15.42 2.62 -5.61
C ILE A 358 -15.49 1.30 -4.85
N ILE A 359 -14.54 1.06 -3.94
CA ILE A 359 -14.45 -0.19 -3.18
C ILE A 359 -15.56 -0.24 -2.10
N TYR A 360 -15.87 0.88 -1.47
CA TYR A 360 -16.78 0.93 -0.30
C TYR A 360 -18.19 1.41 -0.63
N ALA A 361 -18.42 1.94 -1.83
CA ALA A 361 -19.71 2.50 -2.16
C ALA A 361 -20.80 1.41 -2.15
N ASP A 362 -21.93 1.80 -1.56
CA ASP A 362 -23.17 1.02 -1.51
C ASP A 362 -24.24 1.69 -2.40
N GLY A 363 -25.39 1.04 -2.54
CA GLY A 363 -26.56 1.56 -3.24
C GLY A 363 -26.34 1.66 -4.74
N LYS A 364 -26.35 2.89 -5.26
CA LYS A 364 -26.30 3.18 -6.71
C LYS A 364 -24.98 2.77 -7.38
N TRP A 365 -23.92 2.57 -6.59
CA TRP A 365 -22.57 2.28 -7.08
C TRP A 365 -22.24 0.78 -7.18
N LYS A 366 -23.17 -0.10 -6.80
CA LYS A 366 -22.99 -1.57 -6.88
C LYS A 366 -22.58 -2.05 -8.27
N ASN A 367 -23.10 -1.41 -9.33
CA ASN A 367 -22.76 -1.76 -10.71
C ASN A 367 -21.30 -1.48 -11.03
N ILE A 368 -20.78 -0.32 -10.61
CA ILE A 368 -19.37 0.06 -10.81
C ILE A 368 -18.46 -0.87 -10.00
N ARG A 369 -18.84 -1.18 -8.76
CA ARG A 369 -18.12 -2.13 -7.91
C ARG A 369 -18.02 -3.53 -8.55
N SER A 370 -19.10 -4.00 -9.17
CA SER A 370 -19.10 -5.28 -9.90
C SER A 370 -18.31 -5.26 -11.21
N LEU A 371 -18.18 -4.08 -11.84
CA LEU A 371 -17.37 -3.90 -13.04
C LEU A 371 -15.90 -4.18 -12.74
N VAL A 372 -15.42 -3.70 -11.59
CA VAL A 372 -14.04 -3.89 -11.12
C VAL A 372 -13.82 -5.20 -10.35
N GLY A 373 -14.83 -6.08 -10.32
CA GLY A 373 -14.72 -7.43 -9.79
C GLY A 373 -14.93 -7.60 -8.28
N TYR A 374 -15.44 -6.59 -7.58
CA TYR A 374 -15.91 -6.74 -6.21
C TYR A 374 -17.37 -7.25 -6.21
N PRO A 375 -17.77 -8.12 -5.26
CA PRO A 375 -19.10 -8.71 -5.23
C PRO A 375 -20.17 -7.61 -5.11
N LYS A 376 -21.36 -7.79 -5.69
CA LYS A 376 -22.52 -6.95 -5.34
C LYS A 376 -23.01 -7.43 -3.96
N ASP A 377 -23.50 -6.54 -3.10
CA ASP A 377 -24.02 -6.88 -1.75
C ASP A 377 -25.24 -7.85 -1.76
N ARG A 378 -25.53 -8.50 -2.89
CA ARG A 378 -26.67 -9.41 -3.08
C ARG A 378 -26.31 -10.72 -3.77
N ASP A 379 -25.09 -10.88 -4.29
CA ASP A 379 -24.74 -12.07 -5.09
C ASP A 379 -24.33 -13.29 -4.22
N HIS A 380 -24.36 -13.17 -2.89
CA HIS A 380 -24.25 -14.32 -1.98
C HIS A 380 -25.59 -14.98 -1.66
N HIS A 381 -26.69 -14.48 -2.23
CA HIS A 381 -28.00 -15.10 -2.13
C HIS A 381 -28.48 -15.49 -3.52
N LEU A 382 -28.69 -16.80 -3.70
CA LEU A 382 -29.36 -17.47 -4.82
C LEU A 382 -28.43 -17.80 -6.00
N ASP A 383 -27.82 -18.99 -5.93
CA ASP A 383 -28.16 -20.08 -6.83
C ASP A 383 -28.05 -21.43 -6.08
#